data_AF-A0A838RIT1-F1
#
_entry.id   AF-A0A838RIT1-F1
#
_cell.length_a   1.000
_cell.length_b   1.000
_cell.length_c   1.000
_cell.angle_alpha   90.00
_cell.angle_beta   90.00
_cell.angle_gamma   90.00
#
_symmetry.space_group_name_H-M   'P 1'
#
loop_
_entity.id
_entity.type
_entity.pdbx_description
1 polymer ?
#
loop_
_entity_poly.entity_id
_entity_poly.type
_entity_poly.pdbx_seq_one_letter_code
_entity_poly.pdbx_strand_id
1 'polypeptide(L)'
;MDPTKIHPLLLEELSMSFGTQSEEERPRSVEDDEEFPIIVRLYPRRNLDTMLILGTDREMLRVERSIEMMSTVTGRATRLEILALSNSSSVEMIWYDEPVYALIDHSLTLTEVPLVWQTGNEGEGVKICIVDTGIDAGHPDFAGRLLAQEDFTGEGLGDRHGHGTHVASIAAGSGEASGGQYRGVAPRATLLAAKVLRGDGTGRMSMVMAGVEWAVDQGAQIINLSLGTRGNCDGSDATSTVCDMAMSAGAVVIVAAGNEGPGSGTLGSPGCARRPITVGAMTDDYRIADFSSRGPTLDGRSKPDIVLPGQDIVAARATATSLGRPVNEHYTSMNGTSMAAPHAAGIAALMLAANPSLKPTTIKEIMMTAVRSLDVDEMMQGKGLLLATRALVMAQGQPPAPEPTPSPVPPEPSIPPTEGRDGCSPLARLLGRRAE
;
A
#
# COMPACT_ATOMS: atom_id res chain seq x y z
N MET A 1 8.10 30.24 -30.07
CA MET A 1 7.98 28.88 -29.51
C MET A 1 6.80 28.23 -30.19
N ASP A 2 7.00 27.07 -30.82
CA ASP A 2 5.90 26.24 -31.29
C ASP A 2 5.67 25.13 -30.24
N PRO A 3 4.71 25.29 -29.31
CA PRO A 3 4.51 24.33 -28.22
C PRO A 3 4.03 22.97 -28.74
N THR A 4 3.55 22.89 -29.99
CA THR A 4 3.09 21.62 -30.58
C THR A 4 4.24 20.64 -30.86
N LYS A 5 5.48 21.12 -30.86
CA LYS A 5 6.69 20.33 -31.10
C LYS A 5 7.41 19.91 -29.82
N ILE A 6 6.90 20.28 -28.64
CA ILE A 6 7.49 19.91 -27.36
C ILE A 6 6.53 18.94 -26.66
N HIS A 7 7.05 17.79 -26.25
CA HIS A 7 6.25 16.80 -25.54
C HIS A 7 5.74 17.36 -24.20
N PRO A 8 4.48 17.06 -23.78
CA PRO A 8 3.94 17.54 -22.51
C PRO A 8 4.81 17.24 -21.29
N LEU A 9 5.43 16.06 -21.23
CA LEU A 9 6.33 15.70 -20.12
C LEU A 9 7.56 16.62 -20.03
N LEU A 10 8.10 17.06 -21.18
CA LEU A 10 9.19 18.04 -21.19
C LEU A 10 8.69 19.44 -20.78
N LEU A 11 7.47 19.82 -21.14
CA LEU A 11 6.88 21.08 -20.69
C LEU A 11 6.68 21.10 -19.17
N GLU A 12 6.26 19.97 -18.59
CA GLU A 12 6.09 19.80 -17.16
C GLU A 12 7.43 19.90 -16.43
N GLU A 13 8.45 19.18 -16.89
CA GLU A 13 9.82 19.24 -16.34
C GLU A 13 10.38 20.66 -16.37
N LEU A 14 10.22 21.36 -17.49
CA LEU A 14 10.61 22.77 -17.61
C LEU A 14 9.80 23.68 -16.65
N SER A 15 8.58 23.31 -16.25
CA SER A 15 7.76 24.12 -15.34
C SER A 15 8.07 23.89 -13.86
N MET A 16 8.51 22.69 -13.48
CA MET A 16 8.79 22.31 -12.09
C MET A 16 10.04 22.99 -11.51
N SER A 17 10.99 23.44 -12.34
CA SER A 17 12.19 24.18 -11.91
C SER A 17 11.91 25.58 -11.30
N PHE A 18 10.65 26.02 -11.21
CA PHE A 18 10.24 27.35 -10.72
C PHE A 18 9.55 27.37 -9.33
N GLY A 19 9.56 26.26 -8.59
CA GLY A 19 8.82 26.11 -7.33
C GLY A 19 9.53 26.63 -6.07
N THR A 20 9.18 27.86 -5.66
CA THR A 20 9.30 28.52 -4.33
C THR A 20 10.46 29.51 -4.10
N GLN A 21 10.21 30.80 -4.35
CA GLN A 21 10.70 31.91 -3.52
C GLN A 21 9.77 33.14 -3.66
N SER A 22 9.42 33.76 -2.53
CA SER A 22 8.60 34.96 -2.39
C SER A 22 9.28 36.22 -2.95
N GLU A 23 8.50 37.15 -3.51
CA GLU A 23 8.93 38.30 -4.35
C GLU A 23 9.90 39.33 -3.74
N GLU A 24 10.39 39.20 -2.50
CA GLU A 24 11.18 40.27 -1.85
C GLU A 24 12.68 40.01 -1.62
N GLU A 25 13.24 38.88 -2.04
CA GLU A 25 14.69 38.65 -2.00
C GLU A 25 15.22 38.17 -3.36
N ARG A 26 15.59 39.12 -4.25
CA ARG A 26 16.46 38.81 -5.40
C ARG A 26 17.91 39.12 -5.09
N PRO A 27 18.75 38.09 -4.84
CA PRO A 27 20.16 38.13 -5.20
C PRO A 27 20.44 37.16 -6.37
N ARG A 28 21.03 37.70 -7.45
CA ARG A 28 21.77 37.04 -8.56
C ARG A 28 21.30 35.66 -9.07
N SER A 29 20.66 35.69 -10.24
CA SER A 29 20.65 34.66 -11.31
C SER A 29 20.65 33.19 -10.87
N VAL A 30 19.47 32.64 -10.61
CA VAL A 30 19.25 31.18 -10.67
C VAL A 30 19.09 30.81 -12.15
N GLU A 31 20.26 30.54 -12.73
CA GLU A 31 20.69 29.76 -13.91
C GLU A 31 19.68 29.49 -15.05
N ASP A 32 19.69 30.37 -16.08
CA ASP A 32 19.22 30.05 -17.45
C ASP A 32 20.10 28.98 -18.14
N ASP A 33 21.15 28.49 -17.45
CA ASP A 33 22.18 27.57 -17.95
C ASP A 33 21.93 26.09 -17.57
N GLU A 34 20.83 25.77 -16.90
CA GLU A 34 20.47 24.38 -16.57
C GLU A 34 20.16 23.57 -17.84
N GLU A 35 20.97 22.54 -18.13
CA GLU A 35 20.77 21.69 -19.30
C GLU A 35 19.89 20.47 -18.98
N PHE A 36 18.84 20.26 -19.78
CA PHE A 36 17.95 19.11 -19.72
C PHE A 36 18.36 18.05 -20.74
N PRO A 37 18.33 16.75 -20.39
CA PRO A 37 18.51 15.67 -21.34
C PRO A 37 17.27 15.58 -22.25
N ILE A 38 17.48 15.66 -23.57
CA ILE A 38 16.40 15.71 -24.56
C ILE A 38 16.66 14.79 -25.76
N ILE A 39 15.57 14.39 -26.41
CA ILE A 39 15.57 13.68 -27.69
C ILE A 39 14.89 14.58 -28.73
N VAL A 40 15.57 14.89 -29.83
CA VAL A 40 15.05 15.75 -30.91
C VAL A 40 14.86 14.93 -32.18
N ARG A 41 13.64 14.90 -32.71
CA ARG A 41 13.32 14.31 -34.02
C ARG A 41 13.40 15.34 -35.13
N LEU A 42 14.07 14.96 -36.21
CA LEU A 42 14.31 15.83 -37.35
C LEU A 42 13.37 15.53 -38.52
N TYR A 43 13.03 16.57 -39.29
CA TYR A 43 12.28 16.49 -40.54
C TYR A 43 12.95 17.35 -41.63
N PRO A 44 13.04 16.89 -42.89
CA PRO A 44 12.65 15.57 -43.40
C PRO A 44 13.67 14.48 -43.03
N ARG A 45 13.21 13.21 -43.03
CA ARG A 45 13.87 12.01 -42.49
C ARG A 45 15.27 11.63 -43.04
N ARG A 46 15.90 12.46 -43.88
CA ARG A 46 17.19 12.14 -44.51
C ARG A 46 18.02 13.39 -44.84
N ASN A 47 18.60 14.03 -43.84
CA ASN A 47 19.74 14.92 -44.07
C ASN A 47 20.82 14.64 -43.04
N LEU A 48 21.83 13.84 -43.42
CA LEU A 48 23.13 13.82 -42.73
C LEU A 48 23.74 15.23 -42.65
N ASP A 49 23.37 16.13 -43.56
CA ASP A 49 23.76 17.54 -43.51
C ASP A 49 23.08 18.31 -42.36
N THR A 50 21.86 17.94 -41.94
CA THR A 50 21.17 18.58 -40.80
C THR A 50 21.78 18.13 -39.46
N MET A 51 22.28 16.89 -39.40
CA MET A 51 23.10 16.37 -38.30
C MET A 51 24.41 17.16 -38.15
N LEU A 52 25.04 17.54 -39.28
CA LEU A 52 26.19 18.44 -39.28
C LEU A 52 25.78 19.88 -38.92
N ILE A 53 24.69 20.42 -39.44
CA ILE A 53 24.26 21.81 -39.19
C ILE A 53 23.94 22.05 -37.71
N LEU A 54 23.30 21.10 -37.00
CA LEU A 54 23.12 21.19 -35.54
C LEU A 54 24.44 20.97 -34.77
N GLY A 55 25.43 20.32 -35.37
CA GLY A 55 26.73 20.03 -34.76
C GLY A 55 27.86 21.01 -35.07
N THR A 56 27.74 21.88 -36.09
CA THR A 56 28.86 22.75 -36.52
C THR A 56 28.55 24.25 -36.58
N ASP A 57 27.30 24.70 -36.45
CA ASP A 57 26.99 26.13 -36.33
C ASP A 57 26.18 26.44 -35.07
N ARG A 58 26.93 26.86 -34.04
CA ARG A 58 26.51 27.57 -32.81
C ARG A 58 25.57 26.84 -31.84
N GLU A 59 26.14 26.42 -30.71
CA GLU A 59 25.58 26.55 -29.35
C GLU A 59 24.06 26.40 -29.21
N MET A 60 23.47 25.30 -29.68
CA MET A 60 22.04 25.02 -29.45
C MET A 60 21.71 23.60 -28.98
N LEU A 61 22.58 22.63 -29.19
CA LEU A 61 22.37 21.27 -28.68
C LEU A 61 23.70 20.55 -28.56
N ARG A 62 24.03 20.11 -27.35
CA ARG A 62 25.16 19.21 -27.15
C ARG A 62 24.74 17.80 -27.56
N VAL A 63 24.97 17.44 -28.82
CA VAL A 63 24.62 16.12 -29.35
C VAL A 63 25.47 15.04 -28.70
N GLU A 64 24.81 14.07 -28.07
CA GLU A 64 25.42 12.91 -27.44
C GLU A 64 25.35 11.66 -28.33
N ARG A 65 24.23 11.46 -29.04
CA ARG A 65 24.02 10.30 -29.90
C ARG A 65 23.05 10.60 -31.04
N SER A 66 23.16 9.83 -32.12
CA SER A 66 22.19 9.79 -33.23
C SER A 66 21.51 8.43 -33.31
N ILE A 67 20.21 8.42 -33.63
CA ILE A 67 19.41 7.22 -33.84
C ILE A 67 18.80 7.30 -35.24
N GLU A 68 19.48 6.69 -36.20
CA GLU A 68 19.17 6.81 -37.63
C GLU A 68 17.76 6.29 -37.98
N MET A 69 17.32 5.21 -37.31
CA MET A 69 16.02 4.58 -37.54
C MET A 69 14.85 5.55 -37.34
N MET A 70 14.99 6.51 -36.41
CA MET A 70 13.97 7.51 -36.08
C MET A 70 14.34 8.91 -36.58
N SER A 71 15.49 9.09 -37.23
CA SER A 71 16.03 10.40 -37.57
C SER A 71 16.09 11.34 -36.36
N THR A 72 16.57 10.82 -35.22
CA THR A 72 16.66 11.57 -33.96
C THR A 72 18.09 11.78 -33.50
N VAL A 73 18.30 12.86 -32.74
CA VAL A 73 19.49 13.12 -31.95
C VAL A 73 19.12 13.17 -30.47
N THR A 74 19.99 12.65 -29.61
CA THR A 74 19.90 12.85 -28.15
C THR A 74 20.99 13.82 -27.75
N GLY A 75 20.74 14.58 -26.70
CA GLY A 75 21.70 15.55 -26.20
C GLY A 75 21.18 16.30 -24.99
N ARG A 76 21.96 17.26 -24.52
CA ARG A 76 21.52 18.19 -23.47
C ARG A 76 21.34 19.59 -24.05
N ALA A 77 20.31 20.27 -23.58
CA ALA A 77 20.00 21.64 -23.99
C ALA A 77 19.38 22.42 -22.83
N THR A 78 19.75 23.68 -22.73
CA THR A 78 19.10 24.65 -21.84
C THR A 78 17.68 24.93 -22.29
N ARG A 79 16.91 25.56 -21.40
CA ARG A 79 15.56 26.01 -21.74
C ARG A 79 15.53 26.91 -22.98
N LEU A 80 16.46 27.86 -23.09
CA LEU A 80 16.53 28.79 -24.21
C LEU A 80 16.83 28.07 -25.53
N GLU A 81 17.69 27.06 -25.48
CA GLU A 81 18.02 26.21 -26.61
C GLU A 81 16.83 25.32 -27.03
N ILE A 82 16.09 24.72 -26.09
CA ILE A 82 14.86 23.97 -26.37
C ILE A 82 13.81 24.87 -27.06
N LEU A 83 13.66 26.11 -26.59
CA LEU A 83 12.77 27.09 -27.21
C LEU A 83 13.22 27.46 -28.62
N ALA A 84 14.53 27.61 -28.86
CA ALA A 84 15.08 27.87 -30.18
C ALA A 84 14.86 26.68 -31.14
N LEU A 85 15.12 25.46 -30.67
CA LEU A 85 14.89 24.20 -31.40
C LEU A 85 13.42 24.05 -31.80
N SER A 86 12.47 24.39 -30.91
CA SER A 86 11.04 24.33 -31.23
C SER A 86 10.62 25.23 -32.40
N ASN A 87 11.36 26.31 -32.68
CA ASN A 87 11.06 27.20 -33.81
C ASN A 87 11.72 26.76 -35.12
N SER A 88 12.61 25.75 -35.08
CA SER A 88 13.28 25.26 -36.27
C SER A 88 12.31 24.48 -37.17
N SER A 89 12.37 24.77 -38.47
CA SER A 89 11.64 24.01 -39.50
C SER A 89 12.17 22.59 -39.67
N SER A 90 13.39 22.33 -39.17
CA SER A 90 14.04 21.01 -39.23
C SER A 90 13.69 20.12 -38.04
N VAL A 91 13.00 20.65 -37.01
CA VAL A 91 12.56 19.90 -35.83
C VAL A 91 11.09 19.51 -35.99
N GLU A 92 10.82 18.22 -35.86
CA GLU A 92 9.48 17.62 -35.83
C GLU A 92 8.95 17.54 -34.40
N MET A 93 9.79 17.10 -33.46
CA MET A 93 9.40 16.86 -32.06
C MET A 93 10.60 16.91 -31.12
N ILE A 94 10.38 17.32 -29.88
CA ILE A 94 11.35 17.33 -28.78
C ILE A 94 10.73 16.60 -27.58
N TRP A 95 11.41 15.58 -27.07
CA TRP A 95 11.05 14.83 -25.86
C TRP A 95 12.08 15.04 -24.76
N TYR A 96 11.65 14.81 -23.52
CA TYR A 96 12.54 14.61 -22.40
C TYR A 96 13.17 13.21 -22.50
N ASP A 97 14.49 13.10 -22.32
CA ASP A 97 15.18 11.81 -22.30
C ASP A 97 15.14 11.26 -20.87
N GLU A 98 14.02 10.63 -20.54
CA GLU A 98 13.76 10.11 -19.19
C GLU A 98 14.73 8.98 -18.83
N PRO A 99 15.24 8.94 -17.58
CA PRO A 99 16.04 7.82 -17.12
C PRO A 99 15.22 6.53 -17.13
N VAL A 100 15.72 5.51 -17.83
CA VAL A 100 15.16 4.16 -17.83
C VAL A 100 15.91 3.27 -16.84
N TYR A 101 15.17 2.56 -15.99
CA TYR A 101 15.73 1.66 -14.98
C TYR A 101 15.47 0.20 -15.34
N ALA A 102 16.37 -0.70 -14.93
CA ALA A 102 16.08 -2.15 -14.99
C ALA A 102 14.84 -2.46 -14.14
N LEU A 103 14.04 -3.46 -14.54
CA LEU A 103 12.88 -3.97 -13.78
C LEU A 103 13.39 -4.67 -12.51
N ILE A 104 13.69 -3.86 -11.51
CA ILE A 104 14.04 -4.22 -10.14
C ILE A 104 12.74 -4.15 -9.33
N ASP A 105 12.69 -4.75 -8.14
CA ASP A 105 11.52 -4.65 -7.27
C ASP A 105 11.25 -3.18 -6.89
N HIS A 106 10.27 -2.56 -7.56
CA HIS A 106 10.01 -1.12 -7.50
C HIS A 106 8.82 -0.74 -6.60
N SER A 107 8.08 -1.71 -6.06
CA SER A 107 6.82 -1.43 -5.35
C SER A 107 7.00 -0.45 -4.18
N LEU A 108 8.09 -0.60 -3.43
CA LEU A 108 8.42 0.28 -2.31
C LEU A 108 8.86 1.68 -2.76
N THR A 109 9.56 1.79 -3.88
CA THR A 109 9.96 3.07 -4.46
C THR A 109 8.73 3.85 -4.94
N LEU A 110 7.79 3.19 -5.61
CA LEU A 110 6.54 3.81 -6.10
C LEU A 110 5.67 4.39 -4.97
N THR A 111 5.81 3.82 -3.77
CA THR A 111 5.08 4.22 -2.55
C THR A 111 5.93 5.09 -1.62
N GLU A 112 7.16 5.43 -2.02
CA GLU A 112 8.10 6.28 -1.29
C GLU A 112 8.51 5.75 0.10
N VAL A 113 8.34 4.45 0.35
CA VAL A 113 8.65 3.81 1.63
C VAL A 113 10.13 3.93 2.01
N PRO A 114 11.12 3.76 1.10
CA PRO A 114 12.52 3.91 1.44
C PRO A 114 12.90 5.30 1.98
N LEU A 115 12.15 6.35 1.63
CA LEU A 115 12.37 7.70 2.17
C LEU A 115 11.91 7.80 3.63
N VAL A 116 10.89 7.04 4.03
CA VAL A 116 10.45 6.94 5.43
C VAL A 116 11.51 6.21 6.28
N TRP A 117 12.10 5.14 5.77
CA TRP A 117 13.16 4.42 6.49
C TRP A 117 14.37 5.29 6.79
N GLN A 118 14.71 6.24 5.90
CA GLN A 118 15.79 7.21 6.12
C GLN A 118 15.54 8.13 7.33
N THR A 119 14.30 8.27 7.80
CA THR A 119 13.99 8.99 9.04
C THR A 119 14.21 8.13 10.30
N GLY A 120 14.66 6.89 10.15
CA GLY A 120 14.81 5.91 11.23
C GLY A 120 13.50 5.26 11.67
N ASN A 121 12.43 5.36 10.87
CA ASN A 121 11.15 4.72 11.14
C ASN A 121 10.99 3.48 10.25
N GLU A 122 10.94 2.31 10.87
CA GLU A 122 10.77 1.03 10.18
C GLU A 122 9.58 0.22 10.75
N GLY A 123 8.70 0.88 11.52
CA GLY A 123 7.49 0.28 12.10
C GLY A 123 7.68 -0.35 13.48
N GLU A 124 8.71 0.06 14.22
CA GLU A 124 9.04 -0.45 15.55
C GLU A 124 7.85 -0.34 16.52
N GLY A 125 7.66 -1.36 17.35
CA GLY A 125 6.65 -1.37 18.40
C GLY A 125 5.20 -1.54 17.93
N VAL A 126 4.97 -1.62 16.61
CA VAL A 126 3.64 -1.83 16.05
C VAL A 126 3.35 -3.31 15.82
N LYS A 127 2.16 -3.76 16.21
CA LYS A 127 1.66 -5.12 15.96
C LYS A 127 0.72 -5.18 14.76
N ILE A 128 1.08 -5.99 13.78
CA ILE A 128 0.27 -6.28 12.58
C ILE A 128 -0.21 -7.72 12.65
N CYS A 129 -1.53 -7.94 12.61
CA CYS A 129 -2.11 -9.26 12.46
C CYS A 129 -2.44 -9.55 10.99
N ILE A 130 -1.96 -10.70 10.52
CA ILE A 130 -2.28 -11.23 9.20
C ILE A 130 -3.35 -12.32 9.37
N VAL A 131 -4.55 -12.03 8.89
CA VAL A 131 -5.69 -12.95 8.92
C VAL A 131 -5.76 -13.64 7.57
N ASP A 132 -5.15 -14.83 7.46
CA ASP A 132 -4.86 -15.47 6.15
C ASP A 132 -4.68 -17.01 6.26
N THR A 133 -3.83 -17.61 5.44
CA THR A 133 -3.50 -19.04 5.35
C THR A 133 -2.47 -19.51 6.39
N GLY A 134 -2.00 -18.61 7.25
CA GLY A 134 -0.93 -18.81 8.22
C GLY A 134 0.36 -18.09 7.82
N ILE A 135 1.41 -18.19 8.64
CA ILE A 135 2.75 -17.68 8.32
C ILE A 135 3.75 -18.82 8.53
N ASP A 136 4.66 -19.02 7.58
CA ASP A 136 5.82 -19.90 7.77
C ASP A 136 6.81 -19.26 8.75
N ALA A 137 6.71 -19.66 10.02
CA ALA A 137 7.60 -19.20 11.09
C ALA A 137 9.07 -19.57 10.88
N GLY A 138 9.37 -20.54 10.02
CA GLY A 138 10.74 -20.96 9.69
C GLY A 138 11.43 -20.06 8.67
N HIS A 139 10.71 -19.16 8.01
CA HIS A 139 11.28 -18.28 6.99
C HIS A 139 12.22 -17.24 7.65
N PRO A 140 13.46 -17.03 7.13
CA PRO A 140 14.44 -16.12 7.73
C PRO A 140 13.90 -14.70 7.95
N ASP A 141 13.07 -14.22 7.02
CA ASP A 141 12.49 -12.88 7.09
C ASP A 141 11.59 -12.64 8.30
N PHE A 142 11.12 -13.66 9.03
CA PHE A 142 10.26 -13.49 10.22
C PHE A 142 10.95 -13.83 11.54
N ALA A 143 12.24 -14.17 11.51
CA ALA A 143 12.98 -14.63 12.67
C ALA A 143 12.81 -13.67 13.87
N GLY A 144 12.25 -14.19 14.97
CA GLY A 144 12.06 -13.46 16.22
C GLY A 144 10.95 -12.39 16.22
N ARG A 145 10.14 -12.28 15.16
CA ARG A 145 9.11 -11.23 15.03
C ARG A 145 7.69 -11.73 14.90
N LEU A 146 7.48 -13.05 14.81
CA LEU A 146 6.15 -13.66 14.88
C LEU A 146 5.80 -13.94 16.36
N LEU A 147 4.97 -13.08 16.94
CA LEU A 147 4.69 -13.06 18.38
C LEU A 147 3.71 -14.15 18.82
N ALA A 148 2.64 -14.36 18.04
CA ALA A 148 1.64 -15.37 18.33
C ALA A 148 0.99 -15.86 17.03
N GLN A 149 0.49 -17.10 17.07
CA GLN A 149 -0.24 -17.72 15.97
C GLN A 149 -1.41 -18.52 16.52
N GLU A 150 -2.54 -18.50 15.82
CA GLU A 150 -3.72 -19.29 16.14
C GLU A 150 -4.30 -19.89 14.86
N ASP A 151 -4.78 -21.14 14.93
CA ASP A 151 -5.40 -21.85 13.80
C ASP A 151 -6.90 -22.06 14.03
N PHE A 152 -7.71 -21.45 13.16
CA PHE A 152 -9.16 -21.58 13.15
C PHE A 152 -9.65 -22.60 12.11
N THR A 153 -8.75 -23.21 11.34
CA THR A 153 -9.07 -24.14 10.25
C THR A 153 -9.09 -25.60 10.68
N GLY A 154 -8.34 -25.94 11.74
CA GLY A 154 -8.13 -27.30 12.22
C GLY A 154 -7.01 -28.06 11.52
N GLU A 155 -6.17 -27.38 10.73
CA GLU A 155 -5.04 -27.96 9.98
C GLU A 155 -3.70 -27.82 10.70
N GLY A 156 -3.69 -27.16 11.85
CA GLY A 156 -2.49 -26.80 12.61
C GLY A 156 -1.86 -25.50 12.14
N LEU A 157 -0.84 -25.06 12.89
CA LEU A 157 -0.09 -23.83 12.63
C LEU A 157 0.78 -23.93 11.37
N GLY A 158 1.34 -22.78 10.97
CA GLY A 158 2.17 -22.64 9.77
C GLY A 158 1.35 -22.37 8.52
N ASP A 159 2.05 -22.17 7.41
CA ASP A 159 1.44 -21.87 6.12
C ASP A 159 1.66 -23.04 5.15
N ARG A 160 0.56 -23.68 4.74
CA ARG A 160 0.56 -24.79 3.77
C ARG A 160 0.19 -24.37 2.36
N HIS A 161 -0.23 -23.12 2.19
CA HIS A 161 -0.66 -22.56 0.90
C HIS A 161 0.39 -21.60 0.33
N GLY A 162 1.02 -20.79 1.18
CA GLY A 162 2.08 -19.84 0.87
C GLY A 162 1.61 -18.39 0.73
N HIS A 163 0.30 -18.16 0.70
CA HIS A 163 -0.26 -16.82 0.50
C HIS A 163 -0.05 -15.91 1.71
N GLY A 164 -0.30 -16.43 2.92
CA GLY A 164 -0.21 -15.63 4.15
C GLY A 164 1.23 -15.27 4.48
N THR A 165 2.18 -16.16 4.19
CA THR A 165 3.63 -15.88 4.27
C THR A 165 4.04 -14.76 3.32
N HIS A 166 3.54 -14.79 2.07
CA HIS A 166 3.82 -13.74 1.08
C HIS A 166 3.26 -12.38 1.54
N VAL A 167 1.99 -12.36 1.97
CA VAL A 167 1.30 -11.18 2.50
C VAL A 167 2.01 -10.60 3.72
N ALA A 168 2.39 -11.45 4.68
CA ALA A 168 3.11 -11.04 5.88
C ALA A 168 4.46 -10.41 5.55
N SER A 169 5.15 -10.94 4.54
CA SER A 169 6.45 -10.42 4.08
C SER A 169 6.33 -9.06 3.42
N ILE A 170 5.26 -8.79 2.67
CA ILE A 170 5.05 -7.45 2.09
C ILE A 170 4.82 -6.43 3.20
N ALA A 171 4.02 -6.77 4.22
CA ALA A 171 3.73 -5.86 5.32
C ALA A 171 4.98 -5.60 6.18
N ALA A 172 5.71 -6.66 6.55
CA ALA A 172 6.75 -6.57 7.56
C ALA A 172 7.91 -7.56 7.40
N GLY A 173 8.16 -8.17 6.25
CA GLY A 173 9.33 -9.04 6.04
C GLY A 173 10.65 -8.27 6.23
N SER A 174 11.66 -8.86 6.88
CA SER A 174 12.92 -8.14 7.10
C SER A 174 13.79 -8.07 5.85
N GLY A 175 13.53 -8.92 4.85
CA GLY A 175 14.39 -9.09 3.67
C GLY A 175 15.68 -9.85 3.98
N GLU A 176 15.82 -10.49 5.14
CA GLU A 176 17.05 -11.15 5.59
C GLU A 176 17.58 -12.15 4.54
N ALA A 177 16.71 -12.99 3.99
CA ALA A 177 17.10 -14.01 3.00
C ALA A 177 17.57 -13.42 1.65
N SER A 178 17.38 -12.13 1.42
CA SER A 178 17.78 -11.41 0.21
C SER A 178 18.77 -10.27 0.47
N GLY A 179 19.34 -10.17 1.69
CA GLY A 179 20.21 -9.05 2.05
C GLY A 179 19.49 -7.69 2.04
N GLY A 180 18.18 -7.69 2.27
CA GLY A 180 17.33 -6.50 2.30
C GLY A 180 16.66 -6.13 0.97
N GLN A 181 16.91 -6.87 -0.12
CA GLN A 181 16.32 -6.55 -1.44
C GLN A 181 14.79 -6.65 -1.45
N TYR A 182 14.23 -7.69 -0.85
CA TYR A 182 12.78 -7.96 -0.81
C TYR A 182 12.20 -7.69 0.58
N ARG A 183 12.66 -6.61 1.19
CA ARG A 183 12.20 -6.16 2.50
C ARG A 183 10.74 -5.69 2.41
N GLY A 184 9.94 -5.96 3.43
CA GLY A 184 8.57 -5.44 3.55
C GLY A 184 8.54 -3.99 3.98
N VAL A 185 7.36 -3.37 3.95
CA VAL A 185 7.16 -1.94 4.21
C VAL A 185 7.52 -1.51 5.63
N ALA A 186 7.11 -2.28 6.64
CA ALA A 186 7.35 -2.04 8.07
C ALA A 186 8.19 -3.18 8.67
N PRO A 187 9.47 -3.30 8.29
CA PRO A 187 10.30 -4.47 8.56
C PRO A 187 10.72 -4.64 10.02
N ARG A 188 10.42 -3.67 10.90
CA ARG A 188 10.59 -3.77 12.37
C ARG A 188 9.28 -3.90 13.13
N ALA A 189 8.15 -3.98 12.43
CA ALA A 189 6.87 -4.35 13.03
C ALA A 189 6.89 -5.81 13.49
N THR A 190 6.05 -6.09 14.49
CA THR A 190 5.82 -7.43 15.04
C THR A 190 4.57 -8.03 14.39
N LEU A 191 4.62 -9.32 14.07
CA LEU A 191 3.55 -10.05 13.38
C LEU A 191 2.75 -10.93 14.35
N LEU A 192 1.46 -11.01 14.08
CA LEU A 192 0.53 -12.01 14.60
C LEU A 192 -0.08 -12.77 13.40
N ALA A 193 -0.34 -14.06 13.53
CA ALA A 193 -0.97 -14.85 12.47
C ALA A 193 -2.28 -15.48 12.94
N ALA A 194 -3.39 -15.07 12.33
CA ALA A 194 -4.67 -15.77 12.47
C ALA A 194 -4.90 -16.60 11.21
N LYS A 195 -4.69 -17.91 11.29
CA LYS A 195 -4.92 -18.83 10.17
C LYS A 195 -6.42 -19.13 10.06
N VAL A 196 -7.06 -18.56 9.06
CA VAL A 196 -8.50 -18.69 8.78
C VAL A 196 -8.78 -19.31 7.41
N LEU A 197 -7.75 -19.44 6.58
CA LEU A 197 -7.76 -20.10 5.29
C LEU A 197 -6.95 -21.41 5.34
N ARG A 198 -7.50 -22.46 4.74
CA ARG A 198 -6.90 -23.80 4.66
C ARG A 198 -5.74 -23.86 3.65
N GLY A 199 -5.07 -25.00 3.59
CA GLY A 199 -4.00 -25.27 2.62
C GLY A 199 -4.42 -25.20 1.15
N ASP A 200 -5.74 -25.22 0.86
CA ASP A 200 -6.30 -24.98 -0.48
C ASP A 200 -6.66 -23.51 -0.73
N GLY A 201 -6.35 -22.61 0.22
CA GLY A 201 -6.65 -21.18 0.14
C GLY A 201 -8.10 -20.81 0.48
N THR A 202 -8.94 -21.77 0.89
CA THR A 202 -10.36 -21.52 1.18
C THR A 202 -10.64 -21.39 2.68
N GLY A 203 -11.66 -20.62 3.03
CA GLY A 203 -12.10 -20.45 4.42
C GLY A 203 -13.58 -20.10 4.51
N ARG A 204 -14.11 -20.13 5.73
CA ARG A 204 -15.50 -19.75 6.02
C ARG A 204 -15.52 -18.38 6.69
N MET A 205 -16.56 -17.58 6.43
CA MET A 205 -16.75 -16.28 7.10
C MET A 205 -16.65 -16.39 8.63
N SER A 206 -17.18 -17.47 9.23
CA SER A 206 -17.09 -17.70 10.68
C SER A 206 -15.65 -17.84 11.19
N MET A 207 -14.75 -18.42 10.39
CA MET A 207 -13.32 -18.54 10.73
C MET A 207 -12.64 -17.17 10.62
N VAL A 208 -12.98 -16.40 9.59
CA VAL A 208 -12.49 -15.02 9.43
C VAL A 208 -12.93 -14.16 10.62
N MET A 209 -14.19 -14.25 11.02
CA MET A 209 -14.72 -13.51 12.18
C MET A 209 -13.97 -13.86 13.47
N ALA A 210 -13.76 -15.14 13.75
CA ALA A 210 -13.00 -15.59 14.91
C ALA A 210 -11.53 -15.11 14.87
N GLY A 211 -10.90 -15.10 13.69
CA GLY A 211 -9.55 -14.58 13.51
C GLY A 211 -9.44 -13.07 13.73
N VAL A 212 -10.45 -12.29 13.29
CA VAL A 212 -10.52 -10.84 13.53
C VAL A 212 -10.72 -10.54 15.02
N GLU A 213 -11.63 -11.25 15.68
CA GLU A 213 -11.86 -11.12 17.13
C GLU A 213 -10.58 -11.44 17.92
N TRP A 214 -9.94 -12.57 17.62
CA TRP A 214 -8.66 -12.95 18.24
C TRP A 214 -7.56 -11.91 17.99
N ALA A 215 -7.48 -11.33 16.79
CA ALA A 215 -6.50 -10.29 16.50
C ALA A 215 -6.67 -9.05 17.41
N VAL A 216 -7.92 -8.64 17.64
CA VAL A 216 -8.24 -7.55 18.58
C VAL A 216 -7.84 -7.94 20.00
N ASP A 217 -8.16 -9.15 20.45
CA ASP A 217 -7.82 -9.64 21.79
C ASP A 217 -6.31 -9.74 22.03
N GLN A 218 -5.52 -10.04 21.00
CA GLN A 218 -4.05 -10.02 21.05
C GLN A 218 -3.45 -8.60 21.04
N GLY A 219 -4.29 -7.57 20.94
CA GLY A 219 -3.89 -6.17 20.87
C GLY A 219 -3.20 -5.82 19.55
N ALA A 220 -3.62 -6.43 18.44
CA ALA A 220 -3.18 -6.00 17.11
C ALA A 220 -3.63 -4.55 16.87
N GLN A 221 -2.69 -3.69 16.50
CA GLN A 221 -3.02 -2.32 16.11
C GLN A 221 -3.48 -2.25 14.65
N ILE A 222 -3.02 -3.19 13.82
CA ILE A 222 -3.39 -3.31 12.42
C ILE A 222 -3.82 -4.75 12.14
N ILE A 223 -4.89 -4.92 11.38
CA ILE A 223 -5.41 -6.22 10.92
C ILE A 223 -5.50 -6.16 9.40
N ASN A 224 -4.74 -7.02 8.72
CA ASN A 224 -4.75 -7.14 7.27
C ASN A 224 -5.53 -8.39 6.85
N LEU A 225 -6.54 -8.20 6.01
CA LEU A 225 -7.33 -9.27 5.39
C LEU A 225 -7.14 -9.23 3.88
N SER A 226 -6.21 -10.05 3.40
CA SER A 226 -5.92 -10.23 1.97
C SER A 226 -6.77 -11.35 1.35
N LEU A 227 -8.05 -11.34 1.71
CA LEU A 227 -9.03 -12.35 1.36
C LEU A 227 -10.37 -11.69 1.04
N GLY A 228 -11.26 -12.43 0.41
CA GLY A 228 -12.60 -11.95 0.16
C GLY A 228 -13.49 -13.00 -0.48
N THR A 229 -14.76 -12.64 -0.57
CA THR A 229 -15.78 -13.38 -1.33
C THR A 229 -15.90 -12.82 -2.73
N ARG A 230 -16.59 -13.56 -3.60
CA ARG A 230 -16.92 -13.12 -4.96
C ARG A 230 -18.26 -12.39 -4.99
N GLY A 231 -18.46 -11.60 -6.04
CA GLY A 231 -19.69 -10.85 -6.28
C GLY A 231 -19.71 -9.50 -5.56
N ASN A 232 -20.72 -8.68 -5.86
CA ASN A 232 -20.88 -7.37 -5.23
C ASN A 232 -21.56 -7.49 -3.86
N CYS A 233 -21.22 -6.62 -2.91
CA CYS A 233 -21.90 -6.53 -1.62
C CYS A 233 -22.11 -5.08 -1.16
N ASP A 234 -23.00 -4.90 -0.19
CA ASP A 234 -23.37 -3.61 0.41
C ASP A 234 -22.70 -3.36 1.77
N GLY A 235 -21.87 -4.30 2.24
CA GLY A 235 -21.17 -4.24 3.52
C GLY A 235 -22.01 -4.63 4.73
N SER A 236 -23.23 -5.17 4.55
CA SER A 236 -24.09 -5.64 5.65
C SER A 236 -23.83 -7.08 6.09
N ASP A 237 -22.95 -7.80 5.39
CA ASP A 237 -22.62 -9.18 5.71
C ASP A 237 -21.77 -9.31 6.99
N ALA A 238 -21.67 -10.53 7.51
CA ALA A 238 -21.04 -10.80 8.80
C ALA A 238 -19.54 -10.45 8.83
N THR A 239 -18.81 -10.68 7.74
CA THR A 239 -17.37 -10.38 7.68
C THR A 239 -17.14 -8.87 7.55
N SER A 240 -17.95 -8.15 6.78
CA SER A 240 -17.92 -6.68 6.76
C SER A 240 -18.24 -6.08 8.13
N THR A 241 -19.26 -6.63 8.80
CA THR A 241 -19.71 -6.16 10.13
C THR A 241 -18.62 -6.33 11.18
N VAL A 242 -17.96 -7.49 11.26
CA VAL A 242 -16.88 -7.71 12.26
C VAL A 242 -15.67 -6.80 11.99
N CYS A 243 -15.35 -6.53 10.72
CA CYS A 243 -14.29 -5.59 10.36
C CYS A 243 -14.63 -4.14 10.75
N ASP A 244 -15.89 -3.71 10.59
CA ASP A 244 -16.39 -2.42 11.08
C ASP A 244 -16.32 -2.33 12.62
N MET A 245 -16.61 -3.42 13.33
CA MET A 245 -16.50 -3.50 14.79
C MET A 245 -15.04 -3.45 15.25
N ALA A 246 -14.11 -4.14 14.59
CA ALA A 246 -12.68 -4.06 14.90
C ALA A 246 -12.11 -2.64 14.70
N MET A 247 -12.52 -1.94 13.63
CA MET A 247 -12.23 -0.50 13.46
C MET A 247 -12.78 0.36 14.60
N SER A 248 -13.90 -0.03 15.20
CA SER A 248 -14.50 0.67 16.34
C SER A 248 -13.79 0.36 17.66
N ALA A 249 -13.21 -0.83 17.78
CA ALA A 249 -12.43 -1.27 18.94
C ALA A 249 -11.00 -0.68 18.97
N GLY A 250 -10.58 0.02 17.91
CA GLY A 250 -9.29 0.72 17.86
C GLY A 250 -8.24 0.07 16.97
N ALA A 251 -8.53 -1.07 16.33
CA ALA A 251 -7.64 -1.70 15.36
C ALA A 251 -7.85 -1.11 13.95
N VAL A 252 -6.78 -0.79 13.24
CA VAL A 252 -6.83 -0.39 11.83
C VAL A 252 -7.06 -1.63 10.98
N VAL A 253 -8.19 -1.71 10.29
CA VAL A 253 -8.54 -2.84 9.43
C VAL A 253 -8.33 -2.47 7.97
N ILE A 254 -7.53 -3.28 7.29
CA ILE A 254 -7.16 -3.11 5.89
C ILE A 254 -7.59 -4.37 5.14
N VAL A 255 -8.30 -4.17 4.04
CA VAL A 255 -8.92 -5.25 3.26
C VAL A 255 -8.56 -5.12 1.79
N ALA A 256 -8.35 -6.25 1.13
CA ALA A 256 -8.19 -6.29 -0.32
C ALA A 256 -9.53 -5.99 -1.03
N ALA A 257 -9.49 -5.25 -2.15
CA ALA A 257 -10.69 -4.98 -2.96
C ALA A 257 -11.29 -6.22 -3.63
N GLY A 258 -10.44 -7.21 -3.96
CA GLY A 258 -10.80 -8.42 -4.70
C GLY A 258 -10.22 -8.43 -6.11
N ASN A 259 -10.26 -9.59 -6.77
CA ASN A 259 -9.60 -9.82 -8.07
C ASN A 259 -10.58 -10.14 -9.22
N GLU A 260 -11.81 -9.61 -9.17
CA GLU A 260 -12.89 -9.89 -10.15
C GLU A 260 -13.11 -8.73 -11.15
N GLY A 261 -12.13 -7.82 -11.28
CA GLY A 261 -12.12 -6.79 -12.34
C GLY A 261 -12.01 -7.40 -13.75
N PRO A 262 -12.10 -6.58 -14.82
CA PRO A 262 -12.16 -5.12 -14.84
C PRO A 262 -13.59 -4.56 -14.81
N GLY A 263 -14.61 -5.40 -14.58
CA GLY A 263 -16.00 -4.97 -14.50
C GLY A 263 -16.28 -4.06 -13.30
N SER A 264 -17.28 -3.19 -13.43
CA SER A 264 -17.81 -2.38 -12.33
C SER A 264 -18.63 -3.24 -11.36
N GLY A 265 -18.64 -2.87 -10.09
CA GLY A 265 -19.43 -3.54 -9.06
C GLY A 265 -18.92 -4.93 -8.72
N THR A 266 -17.60 -5.07 -8.55
CA THR A 266 -16.92 -6.36 -8.39
C THR A 266 -16.30 -6.54 -7.00
N LEU A 267 -16.57 -5.61 -6.06
CA LEU A 267 -16.10 -5.72 -4.67
C LEU A 267 -16.95 -6.69 -3.86
N GLY A 268 -16.32 -7.79 -3.45
CA GLY A 268 -16.89 -8.72 -2.48
C GLY A 268 -16.61 -8.32 -1.03
N SER A 269 -17.10 -9.15 -0.11
CA SER A 269 -16.89 -8.96 1.33
C SER A 269 -15.53 -9.51 1.74
N PRO A 270 -14.75 -8.83 2.61
CA PRO A 270 -15.07 -7.57 3.30
C PRO A 270 -14.63 -6.30 2.54
N GLY A 271 -14.21 -6.40 1.28
CA GLY A 271 -13.79 -5.25 0.45
C GLY A 271 -14.84 -4.15 0.32
N CYS A 272 -16.14 -4.50 0.39
CA CYS A 272 -17.24 -3.52 0.40
C CYS A 272 -17.55 -2.94 1.80
N ALA A 273 -16.89 -3.35 2.88
CA ALA A 273 -17.16 -2.84 4.24
C ALA A 273 -16.98 -1.32 4.33
N ARG A 274 -17.68 -0.68 5.27
CA ARG A 274 -17.79 0.78 5.31
C ARG A 274 -16.56 1.44 5.93
N ARG A 275 -16.11 0.93 7.08
CA ARG A 275 -15.04 1.53 7.88
C ARG A 275 -13.64 1.09 7.45
N PRO A 276 -13.36 -0.20 7.15
CA PRO A 276 -12.06 -0.64 6.70
C PRO A 276 -11.52 0.15 5.51
N ILE A 277 -10.20 0.16 5.40
CA ILE A 277 -9.47 0.72 4.27
C ILE A 277 -9.40 -0.37 3.20
N THR A 278 -10.12 -0.17 2.10
CA THR A 278 -10.14 -1.10 0.97
C THR A 278 -9.08 -0.70 -0.04
N VAL A 279 -8.22 -1.64 -0.39
CA VAL A 279 -7.05 -1.40 -1.25
C VAL A 279 -7.20 -2.11 -2.58
N GLY A 280 -7.17 -1.35 -3.67
CA GLY A 280 -7.06 -1.87 -5.04
C GLY A 280 -5.61 -2.04 -5.47
N ALA A 281 -5.40 -2.69 -6.62
CA ALA A 281 -4.08 -3.01 -7.14
C ALA A 281 -3.73 -2.20 -8.39
N MET A 282 -2.49 -1.74 -8.45
CA MET A 282 -1.88 -1.16 -9.65
C MET A 282 -0.62 -1.93 -10.07
N THR A 283 -0.22 -1.69 -11.31
CA THR A 283 1.05 -2.11 -11.91
C THR A 283 2.19 -1.16 -11.53
N ASP A 284 3.42 -1.52 -11.88
CA ASP A 284 4.61 -0.71 -11.70
C ASP A 284 4.67 0.52 -12.64
N ASP A 285 3.88 0.50 -13.73
CA ASP A 285 3.72 1.61 -14.67
C ASP A 285 2.47 2.48 -14.41
N TYR A 286 2.01 2.53 -13.16
CA TYR A 286 0.92 3.39 -12.67
C TYR A 286 -0.46 3.14 -13.31
N ARG A 287 -0.70 1.93 -13.83
CA ARG A 287 -2.02 1.53 -14.34
C ARG A 287 -2.76 0.71 -13.30
N ILE A 288 -4.08 0.87 -13.23
CA ILE A 288 -4.91 -0.05 -12.44
C ILE A 288 -4.81 -1.43 -13.05
N ALA A 289 -4.47 -2.43 -12.23
CA ALA A 289 -4.36 -3.80 -12.68
C ALA A 289 -5.74 -4.29 -13.15
N ASP A 290 -5.80 -4.99 -14.28
CA ASP A 290 -7.08 -5.41 -14.87
C ASP A 290 -7.93 -6.26 -13.92
N PHE A 291 -7.28 -7.11 -13.12
CA PHE A 291 -7.95 -7.95 -12.14
C PHE A 291 -8.50 -7.14 -10.94
N SER A 292 -7.99 -5.94 -10.65
CA SER A 292 -8.39 -5.19 -9.47
C SER A 292 -9.89 -4.89 -9.51
N SER A 293 -10.61 -5.30 -8.48
CA SER A 293 -12.05 -5.06 -8.37
C SER A 293 -12.35 -3.57 -8.24
N ARG A 294 -13.52 -3.19 -8.76
CA ARG A 294 -13.93 -1.81 -8.99
C ARG A 294 -15.31 -1.57 -8.43
N GLY A 295 -15.52 -0.35 -7.94
CA GLY A 295 -16.80 0.12 -7.45
C GLY A 295 -17.86 0.27 -8.54
N PRO A 296 -19.05 0.74 -8.15
CA PRO A 296 -19.45 1.00 -6.76
C PRO A 296 -19.77 -0.29 -5.99
N THR A 297 -19.86 -0.21 -4.66
CA THR A 297 -20.51 -1.26 -3.85
C THR A 297 -21.99 -1.39 -4.23
N LEU A 298 -22.66 -2.45 -3.79
CA LEU A 298 -24.07 -2.68 -4.10
C LEU A 298 -25.00 -1.56 -3.58
N ASP A 299 -24.61 -0.87 -2.49
CA ASP A 299 -25.30 0.31 -1.94
C ASP A 299 -24.79 1.65 -2.51
N GLY A 300 -23.98 1.63 -3.59
CA GLY A 300 -23.58 2.83 -4.33
C GLY A 300 -22.38 3.61 -3.76
N ARG A 301 -21.66 3.07 -2.77
CA ARG A 301 -20.46 3.73 -2.24
C ARG A 301 -19.27 3.58 -3.18
N SER A 302 -18.44 4.61 -3.20
CA SER A 302 -17.13 4.58 -3.87
C SER A 302 -16.17 3.66 -3.12
N LYS A 303 -15.61 2.69 -3.84
CA LYS A 303 -14.55 1.77 -3.41
C LYS A 303 -13.75 1.33 -4.66
N PRO A 304 -12.45 1.01 -4.56
CA PRO A 304 -11.60 0.98 -3.36
C PRO A 304 -11.39 2.38 -2.74
N ASP A 305 -10.83 2.46 -1.52
CA ASP A 305 -10.49 3.76 -0.91
C ASP A 305 -9.20 4.33 -1.51
N ILE A 306 -8.21 3.47 -1.78
CA ILE A 306 -6.88 3.79 -2.32
C ILE A 306 -6.36 2.64 -3.18
N VAL A 307 -5.27 2.86 -3.92
CA VAL A 307 -4.55 1.82 -4.66
C VAL A 307 -3.07 1.77 -4.30
N LEU A 308 -2.49 0.57 -4.39
CA LEU A 308 -1.08 0.28 -4.14
C LEU A 308 -0.57 -0.80 -5.11
N PRO A 309 0.76 -0.97 -5.25
CA PRO A 309 1.32 -2.00 -6.12
C PRO A 309 0.80 -3.39 -5.76
N GLY A 310 0.26 -4.11 -6.74
CA GLY A 310 -0.29 -5.45 -6.55
C GLY A 310 0.01 -6.42 -7.68
N GLN A 311 0.80 -6.01 -8.68
CA GLN A 311 1.22 -6.87 -9.78
C GLN A 311 2.73 -7.14 -9.73
N ASP A 312 3.09 -8.40 -9.99
CA ASP A 312 4.44 -8.96 -10.01
C ASP A 312 5.24 -8.72 -8.73
N ILE A 313 4.55 -8.65 -7.57
CA ILE A 313 5.16 -8.37 -6.27
C ILE A 313 5.96 -9.56 -5.78
N VAL A 314 7.26 -9.35 -5.56
CA VAL A 314 8.17 -10.37 -5.00
C VAL A 314 8.15 -10.27 -3.48
N ALA A 315 7.88 -11.38 -2.80
CA ALA A 315 7.93 -11.46 -1.34
C ALA A 315 8.19 -12.90 -0.87
N ALA A 316 8.28 -13.10 0.44
CA ALA A 316 8.65 -14.39 1.04
C ALA A 316 7.80 -15.54 0.50
N ARG A 317 8.46 -16.67 0.26
CA ARG A 317 7.88 -17.92 -0.19
C ARG A 317 7.89 -18.89 0.97
N ALA A 318 6.71 -19.40 1.33
CA ALA A 318 6.62 -20.44 2.36
C ALA A 318 7.30 -21.74 1.91
N THR A 319 7.97 -22.40 2.85
CA THR A 319 8.63 -23.67 2.63
C THR A 319 7.65 -24.72 2.09
N ALA A 320 8.10 -25.51 1.10
CA ALA A 320 7.31 -26.59 0.48
C ALA A 320 5.98 -26.12 -0.17
N THR A 321 5.88 -24.85 -0.56
CA THR A 321 4.75 -24.32 -1.36
C THR A 321 5.18 -23.96 -2.80
N SER A 322 4.19 -23.86 -3.69
CA SER A 322 4.40 -23.58 -5.12
C SER A 322 3.52 -22.45 -5.65
N LEU A 323 2.98 -21.60 -4.76
CA LEU A 323 2.14 -20.48 -5.15
C LEU A 323 2.98 -19.37 -5.83
N GLY A 324 2.42 -18.75 -6.86
CA GLY A 324 3.08 -17.69 -7.63
C GLY A 324 4.14 -18.20 -8.60
N ARG A 325 5.03 -17.30 -9.01
CA ARG A 325 6.21 -17.59 -9.86
C ARG A 325 7.46 -17.54 -8.97
N PRO A 326 8.03 -18.71 -8.60
CA PRO A 326 9.24 -18.75 -7.79
C PRO A 326 10.37 -17.89 -8.36
N VAL A 327 10.94 -17.04 -7.53
CA VAL A 327 12.17 -16.27 -7.84
C VAL A 327 13.38 -17.07 -7.39
N ASN A 328 13.33 -17.61 -6.17
CA ASN A 328 14.32 -18.53 -5.62
C ASN A 328 13.68 -19.43 -4.53
N GLU A 329 14.50 -20.00 -3.65
CA GLU A 329 14.03 -20.84 -2.53
C GLU A 329 13.18 -20.05 -1.53
N HIS A 330 13.51 -18.79 -1.27
CA HIS A 330 12.91 -17.94 -0.25
C HIS A 330 11.92 -16.92 -0.79
N TYR A 331 11.86 -16.67 -2.09
CA TYR A 331 11.00 -15.62 -2.66
C TYR A 331 10.21 -16.10 -3.88
N THR A 332 8.99 -15.58 -4.02
CA THR A 332 8.08 -15.83 -5.14
C THR A 332 7.36 -14.54 -5.54
N SER A 333 7.02 -14.42 -6.81
CA SER A 333 6.27 -13.28 -7.36
C SER A 333 4.79 -13.63 -7.48
N MET A 334 3.92 -12.73 -7.03
CA MET A 334 2.47 -12.91 -7.04
C MET A 334 1.72 -11.64 -7.47
N ASN A 335 0.50 -11.85 -7.97
CA ASN A 335 -0.41 -10.81 -8.41
C ASN A 335 -1.69 -10.86 -7.58
N GLY A 336 -2.20 -9.70 -7.18
CA GLY A 336 -3.50 -9.57 -6.54
C GLY A 336 -3.63 -8.29 -5.72
N THR A 337 -4.87 -7.88 -5.46
CA THR A 337 -5.17 -6.89 -4.40
C THR A 337 -4.70 -7.39 -3.03
N SER A 338 -4.55 -8.70 -2.88
CA SER A 338 -3.92 -9.36 -1.74
C SER A 338 -2.45 -8.97 -1.53
N MET A 339 -1.74 -8.53 -2.57
CA MET A 339 -0.37 -8.02 -2.46
C MET A 339 -0.36 -6.49 -2.24
N ALA A 340 -1.40 -5.79 -2.70
CA ALA A 340 -1.54 -4.34 -2.47
C ALA A 340 -1.96 -4.00 -1.03
N ALA A 341 -2.91 -4.75 -0.45
CA ALA A 341 -3.38 -4.55 0.92
C ALA A 341 -2.26 -4.55 2.00
N PRO A 342 -1.31 -5.50 2.03
CA PRO A 342 -0.24 -5.50 3.02
C PRO A 342 0.75 -4.34 2.85
N HIS A 343 0.86 -3.71 1.67
CA HIS A 343 1.61 -2.46 1.55
C HIS A 343 0.95 -1.35 2.41
N ALA A 344 -0.39 -1.22 2.36
CA ALA A 344 -1.10 -0.27 3.21
C ALA A 344 -0.94 -0.63 4.69
N ALA A 345 -0.95 -1.93 5.03
CA ALA A 345 -0.75 -2.37 6.41
C ALA A 345 0.62 -1.96 6.95
N GLY A 346 1.67 -2.09 6.15
CA GLY A 346 2.98 -1.55 6.53
C GLY A 346 3.00 -0.03 6.64
N ILE A 347 2.37 0.71 5.71
CA ILE A 347 2.32 2.19 5.80
C ILE A 347 1.56 2.63 7.06
N ALA A 348 0.46 1.96 7.43
CA ALA A 348 -0.22 2.19 8.70
C ALA A 348 0.70 1.96 9.90
N ALA A 349 1.59 0.96 9.84
CA ALA A 349 2.54 0.69 10.90
C ALA A 349 3.61 1.78 10.99
N LEU A 350 4.10 2.29 9.86
CA LEU A 350 4.99 3.46 9.84
C LEU A 350 4.31 4.70 10.45
N MET A 351 3.03 4.94 10.14
CA MET A 351 2.26 6.04 10.73
C MET A 351 2.10 5.88 12.25
N LEU A 352 1.78 4.68 12.73
CA LEU A 352 1.62 4.39 14.15
C LEU A 352 2.94 4.41 14.93
N ALA A 353 4.04 4.00 14.32
CA ALA A 353 5.37 4.13 14.91
C ALA A 353 5.75 5.61 15.10
N ALA A 354 5.35 6.48 14.17
CA ALA A 354 5.55 7.93 14.29
C ALA A 354 4.59 8.60 15.28
N ASN A 355 3.33 8.16 15.34
CA ASN A 355 2.33 8.67 16.25
C ASN A 355 1.40 7.54 16.76
N PRO A 356 1.73 6.93 17.91
CA PRO A 356 0.97 5.81 18.47
C PRO A 356 -0.47 6.15 18.90
N SER A 357 -0.82 7.43 18.98
CA SER A 357 -2.13 7.90 19.42
C SER A 357 -3.18 8.01 18.31
N LEU A 358 -2.77 7.80 17.05
CA LEU A 358 -3.66 7.90 15.90
C LEU A 358 -4.80 6.90 16.00
N LYS A 359 -6.02 7.40 15.81
CA LYS A 359 -7.23 6.56 15.76
C LYS A 359 -7.37 5.95 14.37
N PRO A 360 -8.01 4.76 14.23
CA PRO A 360 -8.23 4.13 12.93
C PRO A 360 -8.92 5.02 11.89
N THR A 361 -9.88 5.85 12.31
CA THR A 361 -10.57 6.81 11.43
C THR A 361 -9.61 7.86 10.88
N THR A 362 -8.74 8.41 11.73
CA THR A 362 -7.71 9.38 11.34
C THR A 362 -6.67 8.76 10.41
N ILE A 363 -6.27 7.51 10.65
CA ILE A 363 -5.36 6.78 9.76
C ILE A 363 -6.00 6.64 8.37
N LYS A 364 -7.27 6.22 8.30
CA LYS A 364 -8.01 6.13 7.04
C LYS A 364 -8.10 7.48 6.33
N GLU A 365 -8.44 8.55 7.03
CA GLU A 365 -8.52 9.91 6.48
C GLU A 365 -7.17 10.39 5.90
N ILE A 366 -6.08 10.18 6.65
CA ILE A 366 -4.74 10.49 6.18
C ILE A 366 -4.42 9.67 4.93
N MET A 367 -4.63 8.36 4.94
CA MET A 367 -4.33 7.51 3.79
C MET A 367 -5.10 7.89 2.54
N MET A 368 -6.37 8.30 2.68
CA MET A 368 -7.18 8.77 1.57
C MET A 368 -6.81 10.18 1.08
N THR A 369 -6.01 10.92 1.85
CA THR A 369 -5.56 12.28 1.50
C THR A 369 -4.11 12.29 1.00
N ALA A 370 -3.26 11.42 1.55
CA ALA A 370 -1.83 11.31 1.28
C ALA A 370 -1.53 10.59 -0.05
N VAL A 371 -2.28 10.92 -1.09
CA VAL A 371 -2.30 10.19 -2.36
C VAL A 371 -1.77 11.03 -3.51
N ARG A 372 -1.34 10.33 -4.58
CA ARG A 372 -1.22 10.87 -5.93
C ARG A 372 -2.37 10.31 -6.78
N SER A 373 -3.15 11.19 -7.40
CA SER A 373 -4.14 10.80 -8.41
C SER A 373 -3.43 10.11 -9.59
N LEU A 374 -4.04 9.05 -10.11
CA LEU A 374 -3.66 8.39 -11.35
C LEU A 374 -4.53 8.85 -12.54
N ASP A 375 -5.38 9.85 -12.33
CA ASP A 375 -6.26 10.47 -13.33
C ASP A 375 -7.17 9.49 -14.09
N VAL A 376 -7.65 8.47 -13.36
CA VAL A 376 -8.66 7.49 -13.80
C VAL A 376 -9.93 7.55 -12.95
N ASP A 377 -10.94 6.75 -13.29
CA ASP A 377 -12.20 6.69 -12.55
C ASP A 377 -11.99 6.40 -11.05
N GLU A 378 -12.68 7.15 -10.17
CA GLU A 378 -12.61 6.97 -8.71
C GLU A 378 -13.02 5.55 -8.29
N MET A 379 -13.95 4.91 -9.00
CA MET A 379 -14.35 3.52 -8.76
C MET A 379 -13.22 2.52 -9.07
N MET A 380 -12.15 2.95 -9.73
CA MET A 380 -10.97 2.14 -10.01
C MET A 380 -9.81 2.46 -9.06
N GLN A 381 -9.48 3.74 -8.89
CA GLN A 381 -8.31 4.17 -8.12
C GLN A 381 -8.60 4.56 -6.66
N GLY A 382 -9.88 4.66 -6.28
CA GLY A 382 -10.25 5.35 -5.04
C GLY A 382 -9.76 6.79 -5.06
N LYS A 383 -9.11 7.23 -3.99
CA LYS A 383 -8.47 8.56 -3.95
C LYS A 383 -7.13 8.62 -4.68
N GLY A 384 -6.56 7.47 -5.05
CA GLY A 384 -5.31 7.38 -5.80
C GLY A 384 -4.27 6.51 -5.10
N LEU A 385 -3.03 6.62 -5.58
CA LEU A 385 -1.87 5.92 -5.05
C LEU A 385 -1.43 6.52 -3.72
N LEU A 386 -1.47 5.73 -2.66
CA LEU A 386 -0.96 6.13 -1.34
C LEU A 386 0.56 6.32 -1.34
N LEU A 387 1.03 7.47 -0.83
CA LEU A 387 2.44 7.82 -0.68
C LEU A 387 2.83 7.83 0.81
N ALA A 388 3.81 7.00 1.18
CA ALA A 388 4.21 6.78 2.56
C ALA A 388 4.79 8.06 3.22
N THR A 389 5.53 8.89 2.48
CA THR A 389 6.12 10.12 3.04
C THR A 389 5.04 11.13 3.42
N ARG A 390 4.06 11.36 2.55
CA ARG A 390 2.93 12.26 2.80
C ARG A 390 2.13 11.77 4.00
N ALA A 391 1.86 10.46 4.06
CA ALA A 391 1.14 9.85 5.16
C ALA A 391 1.89 10.02 6.50
N LEU A 392 3.22 9.85 6.49
CA LEU A 392 4.07 10.06 7.66
C LEU A 392 4.03 11.51 8.17
N VAL A 393 4.20 12.48 7.28
CA VAL A 393 4.17 13.92 7.64
C VAL A 393 2.81 14.29 8.24
N MET A 394 1.71 13.85 7.62
CA MET A 394 0.37 14.11 8.14
C MET A 394 0.13 13.43 9.49
N ALA A 395 0.65 12.21 9.69
CA ALA A 395 0.59 11.47 10.95
C ALA A 395 1.32 12.19 12.09
N GLN A 396 2.51 12.73 11.84
CA GLN A 396 3.29 13.51 12.81
C GLN A 396 2.65 14.86 13.14
N GLY A 397 1.95 15.48 12.17
CA GLY A 397 1.24 16.74 12.36
C GLY A 397 -0.05 16.63 13.19
N GLN A 398 -0.53 15.42 13.50
CA GLN A 398 -1.72 15.24 14.32
C GLN A 398 -1.43 15.47 15.81
N PRO A 399 -2.25 16.25 16.53
CA PRO A 399 -2.10 16.38 17.97
C PRO A 399 -2.29 15.01 18.64
N PRO A 400 -1.62 14.74 19.78
CA PRO A 400 -1.83 13.52 20.51
C PRO A 400 -3.31 13.40 20.91
N ALA A 401 -3.86 12.19 20.83
CA ALA A 401 -5.24 11.95 21.28
C ALA A 401 -5.41 12.46 22.72
N PRO A 402 -6.55 13.10 23.05
CA PRO A 402 -6.82 13.49 24.43
C PRO A 402 -6.76 12.26 25.32
N GLU A 403 -6.16 12.40 26.51
CA GLU A 403 -6.07 11.31 27.48
C GLU A 403 -7.46 10.68 27.68
N PRO A 404 -7.56 9.34 27.77
CA PRO A 404 -8.82 8.71 28.05
C PRO A 404 -9.34 9.27 29.36
N THR A 405 -10.54 9.86 29.34
CA THR A 405 -11.21 10.22 30.58
C THR A 405 -11.35 8.95 31.41
N PRO A 406 -10.91 8.94 32.68
CA PRO A 406 -11.08 7.78 33.52
C PRO A 406 -12.57 7.44 33.53
N SER A 407 -12.89 6.20 33.15
CA SER A 407 -14.26 5.71 33.26
C SER A 407 -14.70 5.89 34.71
N PRO A 408 -15.92 6.39 34.97
CA PRO A 408 -16.41 6.50 36.35
C PRO A 408 -16.30 5.13 36.99
N VAL A 409 -15.58 5.08 38.12
CA VAL A 409 -15.49 3.87 38.95
C VAL A 409 -16.93 3.44 39.24
N PRO A 410 -17.33 2.21 38.88
CA PRO A 410 -18.65 1.70 39.26
C PRO A 410 -18.79 1.87 40.78
N PRO A 411 -19.92 2.38 41.29
CA PRO A 411 -20.11 2.48 42.73
C PRO A 411 -19.87 1.11 43.36
N GLU A 412 -19.03 1.06 44.39
CA GLU A 412 -18.81 -0.14 45.19
C GLU A 412 -20.18 -0.73 45.57
N PRO A 413 -20.41 -2.04 45.39
CA PRO A 413 -21.64 -2.65 45.83
C PRO A 413 -21.77 -2.42 47.34
N SER A 414 -22.77 -1.63 47.73
CA SER A 414 -23.11 -1.43 49.12
C SER A 414 -23.58 -2.76 49.70
N ILE A 415 -22.73 -3.38 50.52
CA ILE A 415 -23.11 -4.56 51.30
C ILE A 415 -24.06 -4.03 52.39
N PRO A 416 -25.36 -4.39 52.38
CA PRO A 416 -26.25 -4.03 53.48
C PRO A 416 -25.76 -4.71 54.77
N PRO A 417 -25.90 -4.06 55.94
CA PRO A 417 -25.48 -4.65 57.20
C PRO A 417 -26.17 -6.00 57.40
N THR A 418 -25.37 -7.03 57.65
CA THR A 418 -25.85 -8.36 58.01
C THR A 418 -26.62 -8.28 59.33
N GLU A 419 -27.94 -8.30 59.25
CA GLU A 419 -28.76 -8.69 60.39
C GLU A 419 -28.48 -10.16 60.69
N GLY A 420 -27.99 -10.42 61.89
CA GLY A 420 -27.80 -11.78 62.37
C GLY A 420 -29.15 -12.50 62.50
N ARG A 421 -29.21 -13.72 61.97
CA ARG A 421 -29.76 -14.91 62.65
C ARG A 421 -29.77 -16.13 61.73
N ASP A 422 -29.23 -17.22 62.26
CA ASP A 422 -29.72 -18.60 62.21
C ASP A 422 -30.01 -19.26 60.84
N GLY A 423 -29.15 -20.21 60.49
CA GLY A 423 -29.55 -21.58 60.15
C GLY A 423 -30.40 -21.84 58.90
N CYS A 424 -29.72 -22.19 57.79
CA CYS A 424 -30.08 -23.18 56.75
C CYS A 424 -29.66 -22.70 55.34
N SER A 425 -28.70 -23.38 54.72
CA SER A 425 -28.35 -23.16 53.31
C SER A 425 -29.37 -23.84 52.37
N PRO A 426 -29.91 -23.17 51.34
CA PRO A 426 -30.81 -23.77 50.36
C PRO A 426 -30.05 -24.38 49.17
N LEU A 427 -29.00 -25.19 49.43
CA LEU A 427 -28.23 -25.88 48.39
C LEU A 427 -28.41 -27.41 48.43
N ALA A 428 -29.63 -27.84 48.75
CA ALA A 428 -30.03 -29.26 48.76
C ALA A 428 -31.30 -29.55 47.94
N ARG A 429 -31.68 -28.70 46.98
CA ARG A 429 -32.94 -28.85 46.22
C ARG A 429 -32.86 -28.89 44.70
N LEU A 430 -31.67 -28.93 44.08
CA LEU A 430 -31.60 -28.96 42.61
C LEU A 430 -30.77 -30.11 41.99
N LEU A 431 -30.38 -31.11 42.76
CA LEU A 431 -29.82 -32.36 42.23
C LEU A 431 -30.39 -33.55 42.98
N GLY A 432 -31.42 -34.16 42.41
CA GLY A 432 -31.94 -35.43 42.88
C GLY A 432 -33.43 -35.62 42.60
N ARG A 433 -33.75 -36.17 41.42
CA ARG A 433 -34.85 -37.14 41.20
C ARG A 433 -35.02 -37.44 39.70
N ARG A 434 -34.40 -38.54 39.25
CA ARG A 434 -34.99 -39.52 38.33
C ARG A 434 -34.33 -40.87 38.57
N ALA A 435 -35.00 -41.70 39.35
CA ALA A 435 -34.95 -43.15 39.30
C ALA A 435 -36.17 -43.66 40.05
N GLU A 436 -37.22 -44.00 39.31
CA GLU A 436 -38.06 -45.19 39.49
C GLU A 436 -38.53 -45.60 38.08
#